data_AF-A0A956KIR3-F1
#
_entry.id   AF-A0A956KIR3-F1
#
_cell.length_a   1.000
_cell.length_b   1.000
_cell.length_c   1.000
_cell.angle_alpha   90.00
_cell.angle_beta   90.00
_cell.angle_gamma   90.00
#
_symmetry.space_group_name_H-M   'P 1'
#
loop_
_entity.id
_entity.type
_entity.pdbx_description
1 polymer ?
#
loop_
_entity_poly.entity_id
_entity_poly.type
_entity_poly.pdbx_seq_one_letter_code
_entity_poly.pdbx_strand_id
1 'polypeptide(L)'
;GERIVRKATADTVLEMLTAVVQTRDGTGKNARIPGYTIAGKTSTAQKANPKGGYFEDQYYASFVGAVPASDPRLVILVSVDNPEGGHYGNDVAAPTFARLGTRVLAYLGVPEEGTQANVPKPIAIAADDPELVDGFIADLDVQPDLPGRRVVEFTTGLPDFTGLTLAQALSEAEKAHVELRATGSGLAVGQSLPPGPVQAGAEVTVHFQGL
;
A
#
# COMPACT_ATOMS: atom_id res chain seq x y z
N GLY A 1 7.08 -6.58 14.95
CA GLY A 1 5.92 -7.45 15.22
C GLY A 1 6.38 -8.80 15.73
N GLU A 2 5.51 -9.54 16.41
CA GLU A 2 5.78 -10.89 16.88
C GLU A 2 5.69 -11.92 15.73
N ARG A 3 6.59 -12.90 15.69
CA ARG A 3 6.60 -13.94 14.65
C ARG A 3 5.72 -15.12 15.08
N ILE A 4 4.56 -15.26 14.43
CA ILE A 4 3.61 -16.36 14.71
C ILE A 4 3.89 -17.63 13.87
N VAL A 5 4.50 -17.48 12.69
CA VAL A 5 4.84 -18.60 11.80
C VAL A 5 6.30 -18.54 11.34
N ARG A 6 6.86 -19.71 10.99
CA ARG A 6 8.22 -19.78 10.41
C ARG A 6 8.22 -19.12 9.03
N LYS A 7 9.34 -18.48 8.68
CA LYS A 7 9.50 -17.83 7.37
C LYS A 7 9.20 -18.80 6.21
N ALA A 8 9.80 -19.99 6.24
CA ALA A 8 9.58 -21.00 5.21
C ALA A 8 8.09 -21.37 5.02
N THR A 9 7.32 -21.45 6.11
CA THR A 9 5.87 -21.71 6.04
C THR A 9 5.14 -20.54 5.38
N ALA A 10 5.48 -19.30 5.74
CA ALA A 10 4.89 -18.12 5.11
C ALA A 10 5.22 -18.03 3.62
N ASP A 11 6.47 -18.32 3.24
CA ASP A 11 6.92 -18.33 1.84
C ASP A 11 6.12 -19.37 1.02
N THR A 12 5.99 -20.60 1.53
CA THR A 12 5.18 -21.65 0.88
C THR A 12 3.71 -21.25 0.74
N VAL A 13 3.13 -20.61 1.77
CA VAL A 13 1.74 -20.12 1.70
C VAL A 13 1.60 -19.02 0.66
N LEU A 14 2.55 -18.08 0.57
CA LEU A 14 2.56 -17.04 -0.47
C LEU A 14 2.65 -17.63 -1.87
N GLU A 15 3.47 -18.66 -2.09
CA GLU A 15 3.53 -19.37 -3.37
C GLU A 15 2.19 -20.01 -3.75
N MET A 16 1.56 -20.71 -2.80
CA MET A 16 0.23 -21.32 -3.01
C MET A 16 -0.83 -20.26 -3.33
N LEU A 17 -0.83 -19.14 -2.61
CA LEU A 17 -1.75 -18.03 -2.84
C LEU A 17 -1.45 -17.28 -4.15
N THR A 18 -0.21 -17.27 -4.60
CA THR A 18 0.17 -16.73 -5.91
C THR A 18 -0.46 -17.56 -7.03
N ALA A 19 -0.46 -18.89 -6.87
CA ALA A 19 -1.09 -19.78 -7.85
C ALA A 19 -2.60 -19.52 -8.02
N VAL A 20 -3.31 -19.13 -6.96
CA VAL A 20 -4.75 -18.78 -7.00
C VAL A 20 -5.03 -17.63 -7.97
N VAL A 21 -4.11 -16.68 -8.11
CA VAL A 21 -4.27 -15.51 -8.96
C VAL A 21 -3.61 -15.71 -10.32
N GLN A 22 -2.39 -16.26 -10.35
CA GLN A 22 -1.54 -16.23 -11.55
C GLN A 22 -1.71 -17.44 -12.48
N THR A 23 -2.27 -18.56 -12.01
CA THR A 23 -2.49 -19.72 -12.88
C THR A 23 -3.80 -19.61 -13.68
N ARG A 24 -3.89 -20.34 -14.80
CA ARG A 24 -5.09 -20.36 -15.66
C ARG A 24 -6.34 -20.86 -14.91
N ASP A 25 -6.12 -21.85 -14.05
CA ASP A 25 -7.18 -22.54 -13.30
C ASP A 25 -7.39 -21.92 -11.90
N GLY A 26 -6.71 -20.81 -11.61
CA GLY A 26 -6.88 -20.04 -10.39
C GLY A 26 -8.27 -19.41 -10.27
N THR A 27 -8.73 -19.23 -9.02
CA THR A 27 -10.05 -18.66 -8.72
C THR A 27 -10.03 -17.16 -8.48
N GLY A 28 -8.86 -16.51 -8.38
CA GLY A 28 -8.71 -15.08 -8.09
C GLY A 28 -8.19 -14.25 -9.26
N LYS A 29 -8.43 -14.68 -10.49
CA LYS A 29 -7.78 -14.13 -11.71
C LYS A 29 -8.08 -12.66 -11.96
N ASN A 30 -9.23 -12.16 -11.52
CA ASN A 30 -9.62 -10.77 -11.73
C ASN A 30 -8.86 -9.80 -10.82
N ALA A 31 -8.08 -10.31 -9.86
CA ALA A 31 -7.21 -9.50 -9.02
C ALA A 31 -5.88 -9.13 -9.70
N ARG A 32 -5.57 -9.69 -10.88
CA ARG A 32 -4.29 -9.48 -11.57
C ARG A 32 -4.03 -8.00 -11.84
N ILE A 33 -2.83 -7.55 -11.50
CA ILE A 33 -2.31 -6.24 -11.86
C ILE A 33 -1.12 -6.49 -12.80
N PRO A 34 -1.15 -5.97 -14.04
CA PRO A 34 0.00 -6.07 -14.94
C PRO A 34 1.28 -5.54 -14.27
N GLY A 35 2.40 -6.24 -14.47
CA GLY A 35 3.68 -5.87 -13.87
C GLY A 35 3.88 -6.32 -12.41
N TYR A 36 2.88 -6.94 -11.76
CA TYR A 36 3.01 -7.40 -10.38
C TYR A 36 2.50 -8.83 -10.16
N THR A 37 3.27 -9.62 -9.43
CA THR A 37 2.79 -10.88 -8.84
C THR A 37 1.91 -10.59 -7.62
N ILE A 38 0.88 -11.41 -7.41
CA ILE A 38 -0.10 -11.19 -6.36
C ILE A 38 -0.37 -12.55 -5.72
N ALA A 39 -0.20 -12.61 -4.40
CA ALA A 39 -0.62 -13.73 -3.59
C ALA A 39 -1.98 -13.37 -2.98
N GLY A 40 -3.04 -14.08 -3.33
CA GLY A 40 -4.37 -13.71 -2.84
C GLY A 40 -5.36 -14.84 -2.76
N LYS A 41 -6.47 -14.58 -2.07
CA LYS A 41 -7.54 -15.53 -1.86
C LYS A 41 -8.90 -14.89 -1.96
N THR A 42 -9.78 -15.58 -2.70
CA THR A 42 -11.22 -15.30 -2.73
C THR A 42 -11.91 -15.85 -1.48
N SER A 43 -12.86 -15.08 -0.96
CA SER A 43 -13.77 -15.47 0.10
C SER A 43 -15.21 -15.19 -0.33
N THR A 44 -16.11 -16.13 -0.04
CA THR A 44 -17.56 -15.95 -0.15
C THR A 44 -18.16 -16.54 1.12
N ALA A 45 -18.55 -15.68 2.07
CA ALA A 45 -19.05 -16.10 3.37
C ALA A 45 -20.55 -15.86 3.48
N GLN A 46 -21.32 -16.91 3.81
CA GLN A 46 -22.75 -16.78 4.07
C GLN A 46 -23.00 -16.06 5.39
N LYS A 47 -24.00 -15.18 5.42
CA LYS A 47 -24.38 -14.49 6.65
C LYS A 47 -25.21 -15.39 7.55
N ALA A 48 -24.88 -15.41 8.83
CA ALA A 48 -25.64 -16.15 9.84
C ALA A 48 -27.03 -15.53 9.99
N ASN A 49 -28.05 -16.39 10.03
CA ASN A 49 -29.43 -15.98 10.26
C ASN A 49 -29.70 -15.96 11.78
N PRO A 50 -30.20 -14.85 12.35
CA PRO A 50 -30.52 -14.77 13.79
C PRO A 50 -31.51 -15.84 14.27
N LYS A 51 -32.31 -16.42 13.37
CA LYS A 51 -33.26 -17.51 13.65
C LYS A 51 -32.64 -18.91 13.58
N GLY A 52 -31.33 -19.01 13.33
CA GLY A 52 -30.59 -20.25 13.12
C GLY A 52 -30.26 -20.50 11.64
N GLY A 53 -29.14 -21.18 11.38
CA GLY A 53 -28.64 -21.43 10.02
C GLY A 53 -28.02 -20.19 9.35
N TYR A 54 -28.05 -20.15 8.02
CA TYR A 54 -27.54 -19.06 7.19
C TYR A 54 -28.65 -18.50 6.29
N PHE A 55 -28.54 -17.24 5.88
CA PHE A 55 -29.38 -16.70 4.81
C PHE A 55 -29.00 -17.35 3.47
N GLU A 56 -30.01 -17.66 2.65
CA GLU A 56 -29.81 -18.31 1.34
C GLU A 56 -29.29 -17.34 0.28
N ASP A 57 -29.47 -16.04 0.49
CA ASP A 57 -29.21 -14.98 -0.49
C ASP A 57 -28.27 -13.87 0.03
N GLN A 58 -27.81 -13.96 1.29
CA GLN A 58 -26.93 -12.94 1.89
C GLN A 58 -25.51 -13.43 2.13
N TYR A 59 -24.56 -12.70 1.57
CA TYR A 59 -23.17 -13.10 1.52
C TYR A 59 -22.25 -11.88 1.70
N TYR A 60 -21.06 -12.13 2.24
CA TYR A 60 -19.90 -11.27 2.04
C TYR A 60 -19.07 -11.83 0.89
N ALA A 61 -18.89 -11.03 -0.15
CA ALA A 61 -17.96 -11.33 -1.24
C ALA A 61 -16.66 -10.56 -1.01
N SER A 62 -15.56 -11.26 -0.80
CA SER A 62 -14.30 -10.63 -0.42
C SER A 62 -13.11 -11.18 -1.19
N PHE A 63 -12.07 -10.35 -1.29
CA PHE A 63 -10.76 -10.74 -1.78
C PHE A 63 -9.69 -10.10 -0.90
N VAL A 64 -8.72 -10.91 -0.47
CA VAL A 64 -7.52 -10.45 0.23
C VAL A 64 -6.30 -10.79 -0.60
N GLY A 65 -5.37 -9.86 -0.72
CA GLY A 65 -4.14 -10.10 -1.45
C GLY A 65 -2.95 -9.31 -0.92
N ALA A 66 -1.77 -9.88 -1.10
CA ALA A 66 -0.47 -9.27 -0.88
C ALA A 66 0.19 -8.99 -2.23
N VAL A 67 0.77 -7.80 -2.39
CA VAL A 67 1.38 -7.35 -3.65
C VAL A 67 2.60 -6.45 -3.41
N PRO A 68 3.71 -6.63 -4.15
CA PRO A 68 4.05 -7.80 -4.97
C PRO A 68 4.09 -9.11 -4.14
N ALA A 69 3.92 -10.28 -4.75
CA ALA A 69 3.95 -11.54 -3.99
C ALA A 69 5.36 -11.94 -3.54
N SER A 70 6.37 -11.55 -4.32
CA SER A 70 7.78 -11.85 -4.06
C SER A 70 8.36 -11.04 -2.90
N ASP A 71 7.98 -9.77 -2.81
CA ASP A 71 8.33 -8.84 -1.73
C ASP A 71 7.10 -7.99 -1.37
N PRO A 72 6.18 -8.52 -0.52
CA PRO A 72 4.94 -7.83 -0.17
C PRO A 72 5.15 -6.45 0.43
N ARG A 73 4.70 -5.42 -0.29
CA ARG A 73 4.69 -4.02 0.17
C ARG A 73 3.32 -3.57 0.65
N LEU A 74 2.27 -4.23 0.15
CA LEU A 74 0.88 -3.93 0.46
C LEU A 74 0.10 -5.21 0.74
N VAL A 75 -0.79 -5.14 1.71
CA VAL A 75 -1.88 -6.12 1.90
C VAL A 75 -3.19 -5.36 1.80
N ILE A 76 -4.07 -5.78 0.90
CA ILE A 76 -5.36 -5.14 0.68
C ILE A 76 -6.46 -6.19 0.88
N LEU A 77 -7.45 -5.86 1.70
CA LEU A 77 -8.69 -6.60 1.86
C LEU A 77 -9.82 -5.75 1.28
N VAL A 78 -10.55 -6.30 0.32
CA VAL A 78 -11.82 -5.77 -0.17
C VAL A 78 -12.92 -6.71 0.28
N SER A 79 -13.95 -6.19 0.93
CA SER A 79 -15.13 -6.95 1.32
C SER A 79 -16.37 -6.17 0.93
N VAL A 80 -17.26 -6.81 0.19
CA VAL A 80 -18.54 -6.24 -0.23
C VAL A 80 -19.66 -7.01 0.46
N ASP A 81 -20.49 -6.27 1.16
CA ASP A 81 -21.69 -6.77 1.81
C ASP A 81 -22.83 -6.84 0.79
N ASN A 82 -23.45 -8.03 0.64
CA ASN A 82 -24.64 -8.26 -0.18
C ASN A 82 -24.54 -7.66 -1.59
N PRO A 83 -23.54 -8.06 -2.40
CA PRO A 83 -23.39 -7.52 -3.75
C PRO A 83 -24.57 -7.88 -4.66
N GLU A 84 -24.99 -6.91 -5.47
CA GLU A 84 -25.99 -7.10 -6.52
C GLU A 84 -25.31 -7.49 -7.85
N GLY A 85 -25.88 -8.43 -8.60
CA GLY A 85 -25.39 -8.84 -9.92
C GLY A 85 -24.22 -9.84 -9.96
N GLY A 86 -23.60 -10.19 -8.82
CA GLY A 86 -22.58 -11.23 -8.71
C GLY A 86 -22.36 -11.72 -7.28
N HIS A 87 -22.01 -13.01 -7.10
CA HIS A 87 -21.92 -13.63 -5.75
C HIS A 87 -20.51 -14.00 -5.32
N TYR A 88 -19.57 -14.14 -6.24
CA TYR A 88 -18.23 -14.62 -5.92
C TYR A 88 -17.25 -13.46 -5.69
N GLY A 89 -16.37 -13.62 -4.68
CA GLY A 89 -15.33 -12.63 -4.39
C GLY A 89 -14.42 -12.30 -5.58
N ASN A 90 -14.27 -13.23 -6.55
CA ASN A 90 -13.54 -12.97 -7.79
C ASN A 90 -14.24 -11.99 -8.74
N ASP A 91 -15.57 -11.98 -8.77
CA ASP A 91 -16.31 -11.16 -9.74
C ASP A 91 -16.60 -9.78 -9.15
N VAL A 92 -16.72 -9.70 -7.82
CA VAL A 92 -17.09 -8.49 -7.09
C VAL A 92 -15.86 -7.79 -6.49
N ALA A 93 -15.09 -8.48 -5.65
CA ALA A 93 -14.06 -7.85 -4.82
C ALA A 93 -12.68 -7.80 -5.50
N ALA A 94 -12.32 -8.81 -6.28
CA ALA A 94 -11.02 -8.91 -6.94
C ALA A 94 -10.75 -7.78 -7.98
N PRO A 95 -11.71 -7.33 -8.82
CA PRO A 95 -11.48 -6.19 -9.71
C PRO A 95 -11.22 -4.89 -8.95
N THR A 96 -11.93 -4.69 -7.83
CA THR A 96 -11.73 -3.55 -6.94
C THR A 96 -10.35 -3.60 -6.29
N PHE A 97 -9.90 -4.78 -5.85
CA PHE A 97 -8.53 -4.97 -5.37
C PHE A 97 -7.51 -4.55 -6.45
N ALA A 98 -7.68 -4.98 -7.70
CA ALA A 98 -6.75 -4.64 -8.78
C ALA A 98 -6.70 -3.12 -9.02
N ARG A 99 -7.87 -2.46 -9.12
CA ARG A 99 -7.94 -1.00 -9.33
C ARG A 99 -7.29 -0.21 -8.20
N LEU A 100 -7.54 -0.60 -6.95
CA LEU A 100 -6.91 0.03 -5.78
C LEU A 100 -5.41 -0.23 -5.77
N GLY A 101 -5.00 -1.49 -5.94
CA GLY A 101 -3.59 -1.89 -5.96
C GLY A 101 -2.78 -1.13 -7.00
N THR A 102 -3.25 -1.02 -8.26
CA THR A 102 -2.57 -0.26 -9.31
C THR A 102 -2.29 1.19 -8.90
N ARG A 103 -3.30 1.87 -8.34
CA ARG A 103 -3.18 3.28 -7.95
C ARG A 103 -2.24 3.45 -6.74
N VAL A 104 -2.38 2.59 -5.73
CA VAL A 104 -1.58 2.68 -4.50
C VAL A 104 -0.12 2.29 -4.78
N LEU A 105 0.14 1.26 -5.59
CA LEU A 105 1.50 0.88 -5.99
C LEU A 105 2.20 2.01 -6.74
N ALA A 106 1.49 2.65 -7.69
CA ALA A 106 2.01 3.81 -8.42
C ALA A 106 2.29 5.00 -7.49
N TYR A 107 1.36 5.31 -6.59
CA TYR A 107 1.52 6.37 -5.59
C TYR A 107 2.73 6.12 -4.68
N LEU A 108 2.94 4.88 -4.25
CA LEU A 108 4.06 4.49 -3.40
C LEU A 108 5.38 4.30 -4.17
N GLY A 109 5.38 4.50 -5.49
CA GLY A 109 6.56 4.30 -6.33
C GLY A 109 7.12 2.87 -6.27
N VAL A 110 6.26 1.87 -6.00
CA VAL A 110 6.69 0.46 -6.04
C VAL A 110 6.95 0.13 -7.51
N PRO A 111 8.14 -0.39 -7.86
CA PRO A 111 8.43 -0.76 -9.23
C PRO A 111 7.71 -2.03 -9.64
N GLU A 112 7.36 -2.14 -10.92
CA GLU A 112 6.91 -3.40 -11.50
C GLU A 112 8.04 -4.45 -11.42
N GLU A 113 7.66 -5.70 -11.18
CA GLU A 113 8.61 -6.79 -11.08
C GLU A 113 9.33 -7.02 -12.42
N GLY A 114 10.66 -7.13 -12.38
CA GLY A 114 11.47 -7.26 -13.57
C GLY A 114 11.81 -5.93 -14.26
N THR A 115 11.31 -4.80 -13.76
CA THR A 115 11.80 -3.46 -14.13
C THR A 115 12.62 -2.85 -13.00
N GLN A 116 13.69 -2.13 -13.35
CA GLN A 116 14.32 -1.23 -12.40
C GLN A 116 13.35 -0.08 -12.13
N ALA A 117 13.26 0.36 -10.87
CA ALA A 117 12.42 1.49 -10.52
C ALA A 117 12.76 2.69 -11.40
N ASN A 118 11.87 3.02 -12.32
CA ASN A 118 11.88 4.33 -12.92
C ASN A 118 11.46 5.28 -11.81
N VAL A 119 12.43 6.01 -11.26
CA VAL A 119 12.16 7.13 -10.36
C VAL A 119 11.15 8.01 -11.11
N PRO A 120 9.92 8.19 -10.60
CA PRO A 120 8.96 9.05 -11.26
C PRO A 120 9.62 10.41 -11.43
N LYS A 121 9.71 10.90 -12.68
CA LYS A 121 10.02 12.32 -12.87
C LYS A 121 8.93 13.09 -12.13
N PRO A 122 9.27 14.11 -11.33
CA PRO A 122 8.27 14.93 -10.68
C PRO A 122 7.25 15.36 -11.73
N ILE A 123 5.98 14.99 -11.51
CA ILE A 123 4.91 15.55 -12.31
C ILE A 123 4.87 17.02 -11.91
N ALA A 124 5.30 17.91 -12.80
CA ALA A 124 5.12 19.34 -12.63
C ALA A 124 3.62 19.61 -12.83
N ILE A 125 2.86 19.51 -11.76
CA ILE A 125 1.45 19.87 -11.75
C ILE A 125 1.41 21.40 -11.65
N ALA A 126 1.01 22.06 -12.74
CA ALA A 126 0.76 23.48 -12.71
C ALA A 126 -0.53 23.73 -11.90
N ALA A 127 -0.49 24.68 -10.96
CA ALA A 127 -1.58 24.94 -10.02
C ALA A 127 -2.88 25.43 -10.69
N ASP A 128 -2.84 25.68 -12.00
CA ASP A 128 -3.92 26.15 -12.86
C ASP A 128 -4.48 25.06 -13.80
N ASP A 129 -4.10 23.79 -13.61
CA ASP A 129 -4.65 22.68 -14.39
C ASP A 129 -6.15 22.48 -14.09
N PRO A 130 -7.05 22.75 -15.04
CA PRO A 130 -8.50 22.65 -14.85
C PRO A 130 -9.00 21.20 -14.66
N GLU A 131 -8.14 20.19 -14.86
CA GLU A 131 -8.47 18.79 -14.54
C GLU A 131 -8.26 18.43 -13.04
N LEU A 132 -7.66 19.33 -12.25
CA LEU A 132 -7.57 19.20 -10.78
C LEU A 132 -8.84 19.69 -10.10
N VAL A 133 -9.97 19.10 -10.45
CA VAL A 133 -11.15 19.17 -9.58
C VAL A 133 -10.91 18.19 -8.43
N ASP A 134 -10.92 18.72 -7.21
CA ASP A 134 -10.78 18.03 -5.92
C ASP A 134 -11.04 16.52 -6.03
N GLY A 135 -9.96 15.74 -5.90
CA GLY A 135 -9.93 14.29 -6.03
C GLY A 135 -10.68 13.52 -4.93
N PHE A 136 -11.84 14.02 -4.51
CA PHE A 136 -12.89 13.16 -4.00
C PHE A 136 -13.41 12.31 -5.16
N ILE A 137 -13.46 11.01 -4.90
CA ILE A 137 -13.80 10.00 -5.88
C ILE A 137 -15.27 10.19 -6.28
N ALA A 138 -15.54 10.92 -7.36
CA ALA A 138 -16.89 11.25 -7.81
C ALA A 138 -17.74 10.01 -8.18
N ASP A 139 -17.11 8.88 -8.49
CA ASP A 139 -17.78 7.64 -8.91
C ASP A 139 -17.71 6.50 -7.86
N LEU A 140 -17.27 6.78 -6.63
CA LEU A 140 -17.48 5.87 -5.51
C LEU A 140 -18.57 6.48 -4.65
N ASP A 141 -19.82 6.19 -4.98
CA ASP A 141 -20.97 6.46 -4.10
C ASP A 141 -20.98 5.43 -2.96
N VAL A 142 -19.87 5.38 -2.22
CA VAL A 142 -19.73 4.67 -0.96
C VAL A 142 -19.63 5.77 0.08
N GLN A 143 -20.74 6.14 0.69
CA GLN A 143 -20.70 6.83 1.98
C GLN A 143 -20.25 5.80 3.02
N PRO A 144 -19.02 5.87 3.55
CA PRO A 144 -18.62 4.96 4.60
C PRO A 144 -19.33 5.43 5.88
N ASP A 145 -20.42 4.75 6.25
CA ASP A 145 -20.98 4.87 7.60
C ASP A 145 -20.01 4.22 8.59
N LEU A 146 -18.94 4.95 8.92
CA LEU A 146 -17.94 4.55 9.89
C LEU A 146 -18.25 5.23 11.22
N PRO A 147 -18.71 4.48 12.24
CA PRO A 147 -18.79 5.02 13.59
C PRO A 147 -17.38 5.32 14.11
N GLY A 148 -17.08 6.61 14.26
CA GLY A 148 -15.84 7.09 14.86
C GLY A 148 -14.72 7.34 13.85
N ARG A 149 -14.67 8.58 13.36
CA ARG A 149 -13.55 9.12 12.59
C ARG A 149 -12.27 9.08 13.43
N ARG A 150 -11.46 8.02 13.30
CA ARG A 150 -10.06 8.02 13.76
C ARG A 150 -9.18 8.37 12.58
N VAL A 151 -8.68 9.60 12.58
CA VAL A 151 -7.58 10.01 11.70
C VAL A 151 -6.38 9.19 12.13
N VAL A 152 -5.95 8.25 11.30
CA VAL A 152 -4.68 7.54 11.49
C VAL A 152 -3.63 8.45 10.86
N GLU A 153 -2.88 9.19 11.69
CA GLU A 153 -1.71 9.94 11.23
C GLU A 153 -0.64 8.94 10.77
N PHE A 154 -0.22 9.04 9.52
CA PHE A 154 0.86 8.24 8.98
C PHE A 154 2.19 8.69 9.59
N THR A 155 2.81 7.85 10.40
CA THR A 155 4.19 8.02 10.85
C THR A 155 5.12 7.62 9.71
N THR A 156 5.69 8.60 8.99
CA THR A 156 6.86 8.35 8.14
C THR A 156 8.09 8.19 9.04
N GLY A 157 9.01 7.28 8.69
CA GLY A 157 10.20 7.04 9.49
C GLY A 157 11.31 8.03 9.14
N LEU A 158 11.84 8.75 10.13
CA LEU A 158 13.04 9.58 10.00
C LEU A 158 14.26 8.66 9.79
N PRO A 159 14.98 8.80 8.66
CA PRO A 159 16.14 7.98 8.37
C PRO A 159 17.36 8.39 9.22
N ASP A 160 18.36 7.52 9.26
CA ASP A 160 19.68 7.84 9.78
C ASP A 160 20.50 8.50 8.67
N PHE A 161 20.83 9.77 8.86
CA PHE A 161 21.58 10.57 7.91
C PHE A 161 23.10 10.43 8.08
N THR A 162 23.58 9.73 9.12
CA THR A 162 25.01 9.63 9.44
C THR A 162 25.81 9.00 8.30
N GLY A 163 26.90 9.65 7.89
CA GLY A 163 27.77 9.21 6.79
C GLY A 163 27.28 9.58 5.39
N LEU A 164 26.13 10.25 5.25
CA LEU A 164 25.63 10.74 3.97
C LEU A 164 26.26 12.08 3.58
N THR A 165 26.44 12.29 2.28
CA THR A 165 26.70 13.63 1.72
C THR A 165 25.43 14.46 1.73
N LEU A 166 25.55 15.79 1.60
CA LEU A 166 24.38 16.69 1.52
C LEU A 166 23.37 16.26 0.44
N ALA A 167 23.85 15.86 -0.73
CA ALA A 167 22.99 15.40 -1.82
C ALA A 167 22.23 14.11 -1.46
N GLN A 168 22.88 13.17 -0.79
CA GLN A 168 22.25 11.94 -0.33
C GLN A 168 21.26 12.20 0.81
N ALA A 169 21.63 13.07 1.76
CA ALA A 169 20.76 13.44 2.88
C ALA A 169 19.49 14.17 2.41
N LEU A 170 19.59 15.07 1.43
CA LEU A 170 18.42 15.72 0.83
C LEU A 170 17.50 14.71 0.14
N SER A 171 18.08 13.74 -0.58
CA SER A 171 17.30 12.68 -1.24
C SER A 171 16.58 11.77 -0.22
N GLU A 172 17.22 11.41 0.89
CA GLU A 172 16.58 10.62 1.95
C GLU A 172 15.52 11.41 2.72
N ALA A 173 15.72 12.71 2.91
CA ALA A 173 14.72 13.58 3.55
C ALA A 173 13.45 13.73 2.70
N GLU A 174 13.61 13.88 1.38
CA GLU A 174 12.50 13.94 0.42
C GLU A 174 11.68 12.63 0.43
N LYS A 175 12.35 11.48 0.43
CA LYS A 175 11.71 10.15 0.51
C LYS A 175 10.94 9.94 1.83
N ALA A 176 11.44 10.51 2.92
CA ALA A 176 10.82 10.40 4.24
C ALA A 176 9.74 11.46 4.50
N HIS A 177 9.53 12.38 3.55
CA HIS A 177 8.64 13.55 3.70
C HIS A 177 8.96 14.37 4.96
N VAL A 178 10.25 14.66 5.20
CA VAL A 178 10.73 15.49 6.31
C VAL A 178 11.46 16.72 5.79
N GLU A 179 11.34 17.85 6.48
CA GLU A 179 12.07 19.07 6.12
C GLU A 179 13.49 19.01 6.69
N LEU A 180 14.51 19.01 5.83
CA LEU A 180 15.90 18.97 6.26
C LEU A 180 16.53 20.37 6.27
N ARG A 181 17.05 20.78 7.44
CA ARG A 181 17.99 21.90 7.55
C ARG A 181 19.42 21.39 7.60
N ALA A 182 20.21 21.74 6.60
CA ALA A 182 21.63 21.39 6.57
C ALA A 182 22.49 22.46 7.26
N THR A 183 23.44 22.02 8.08
CA THR A 183 24.45 22.91 8.70
C THR A 183 25.85 22.33 8.50
N GLY A 184 26.77 23.14 7.96
CA GLY A 184 28.16 22.72 7.68
C GLY A 184 28.36 22.14 6.28
N SER A 185 29.46 21.43 6.07
CA SER A 185 29.86 20.86 4.77
C SER A 185 30.61 19.55 4.99
N GLY A 186 30.48 18.57 4.07
CA GLY A 186 31.16 17.28 4.16
C GLY A 186 30.20 16.11 4.37
N LEU A 187 30.56 15.18 5.26
CA LEU A 187 29.71 14.04 5.61
C LEU A 187 28.87 14.36 6.85
N ALA A 188 27.64 13.88 6.87
CA ALA A 188 26.76 14.03 8.01
C ALA A 188 27.32 13.26 9.22
N VAL A 189 27.51 13.96 10.33
CA VAL A 189 28.04 13.41 11.59
C VAL A 189 26.98 13.31 12.68
N GLY A 190 25.81 13.91 12.47
CA GLY A 190 24.69 13.83 13.39
C GLY A 190 23.45 14.56 12.91
N GLN A 191 22.34 14.31 13.60
CA GLN A 191 21.02 14.86 13.32
C GLN A 191 20.32 15.24 14.63
N SER A 192 19.41 16.23 14.58
CA SER A 192 18.73 16.76 15.77
C SER A 192 17.68 15.83 16.38
N LEU A 193 17.17 14.88 15.59
CA LEU A 193 16.16 13.91 16.01
C LEU A 193 16.68 12.49 15.75
N PRO A 194 16.53 11.54 16.69
CA PRO A 194 17.01 10.17 16.48
C PRO A 194 16.23 9.47 15.34
N PRO A 195 16.85 8.55 14.60
CA PRO A 195 16.16 7.77 13.58
C PRO A 195 14.96 7.02 14.17
N GLY A 196 13.82 7.03 13.48
CA GLY A 196 12.59 6.42 14.01
C GLY A 196 11.31 7.13 13.58
N PRO A 197 10.16 6.80 14.19
CA PRO A 197 8.87 7.34 13.79
C PRO A 197 8.81 8.87 13.99
N VAL A 198 8.47 9.62 12.95
CA VAL A 198 8.20 11.05 13.01
C VAL A 198 6.90 11.41 12.28
N GLN A 199 6.35 12.58 12.59
CA GLN A 199 5.23 13.12 11.83
C GLN A 199 5.72 13.57 10.44
N ALA A 200 4.91 13.37 9.40
CA ALA A 200 5.18 13.91 8.08
C ALA A 200 5.29 15.45 8.16
N GLY A 201 6.31 16.02 7.51
CA GLY A 201 6.64 17.44 7.60
C GLY A 201 7.45 17.83 8.84
N ALA A 202 7.93 16.87 9.65
CA ALA A 202 8.83 17.17 10.76
C ALA A 202 10.14 17.79 10.26
N GLU A 203 10.61 18.81 10.97
CA GLU A 203 11.85 19.51 10.67
C GLU A 203 13.03 18.84 11.39
N VAL A 204 14.06 18.46 10.63
CA VAL A 204 15.29 17.83 11.13
C VAL A 204 16.51 18.64 10.73
N THR A 205 17.37 18.96 11.70
CA THR A 205 18.66 19.57 11.41
C THR A 205 19.73 18.49 11.28
N VAL A 206 20.48 18.50 10.17
CA VAL A 206 21.61 17.59 9.95
C VAL A 206 22.92 18.38 9.95
N HIS A 207 23.89 17.89 10.72
CA HIS A 207 25.21 18.49 10.89
C HIS A 207 26.22 17.78 9.99
N PHE A 208 26.89 18.54 9.13
CA PHE A 208 27.91 18.07 8.19
C PHE A 208 29.28 18.55 8.59
N GLN A 209 30.26 17.66 8.59
CA GLN A 209 31.65 17.95 8.88
C GLN A 209 32.57 17.48 7.74
N GLY A 210 33.50 18.34 7.34
CA GLY A 210 34.50 18.03 6.33
C GLY A 210 35.55 17.11 6.93
N LEU A 211 36.06 16.18 6.12
CA LEU A 211 37.26 15.41 6.45
C LEU A 211 38.47 16.34 6.59
#